data_AF-A0A819M690-F1
#
_entry.id   AF-A0A819M690-F1
#
_cell.length_a   1.000
_cell.length_b   1.000
_cell.length_c   1.000
_cell.angle_alpha   90.00
_cell.angle_beta   90.00
_cell.angle_gamma   90.00
#
_symmetry.space_group_name_H-M   'P 1'
#
loop_
_entity.id
_entity.type
_entity.pdbx_description
1 polymer ?
#
loop_
_entity_poly.entity_id
_entity_poly.type
_entity_poly.pdbx_seq_one_letter_code
_entity_poly.pdbx_strand_id
1 'polypeptide(L)'
;MLKSIVQRPLNMVASSCRTVSNNSQVQDILDKYDPQQVTLLYEPLMIVDSKDNIIGQVTKKDAHLLSNIEGEKSLVHRAFSFFLFDNSTSPSRLILQQRSSEKITYPSLWANTCCSHPLYNDIETNGIEGVKHAVIRRVKYELGYESDVDLIYLQRIFYQARNIPDDNVFGESEIDYIVVAKHKQNNNIDFLTDFKLNTNEVKEIRSVSLKDCEELVEQGVTTPWFSKIVREGLLAKWWSILDKNQFDKDTQHSDEIINL
;
A
#
# COMPACT_ATOMS: atom_id res chain seq x y z
N MET A 1 40.59 18.17 -45.39
CA MET A 1 41.39 18.46 -44.18
C MET A 1 40.46 18.31 -42.99
N LEU A 2 40.53 17.16 -42.31
CA LEU A 2 39.69 16.79 -41.18
C LEU A 2 40.01 17.66 -39.94
N LYS A 3 38.99 18.08 -39.19
CA LYS A 3 39.12 18.30 -37.75
C LYS A 3 37.99 17.57 -37.04
N SER A 4 38.38 16.48 -36.38
CA SER A 4 37.58 15.63 -35.52
C SER A 4 37.11 16.41 -34.28
N ILE A 5 35.81 16.44 -34.03
CA ILE A 5 35.27 16.76 -32.72
C ILE A 5 35.17 15.44 -31.96
N VAL A 6 36.17 15.17 -31.12
CA VAL A 6 36.16 14.05 -30.19
C VAL A 6 35.21 14.42 -29.05
N GLN A 7 34.11 13.67 -28.92
CA GLN A 7 33.27 13.62 -27.73
C GLN A 7 34.16 13.30 -26.52
N ARG A 8 34.18 14.20 -25.54
CA ARG A 8 34.69 13.89 -24.20
C ARG A 8 33.61 13.11 -23.46
N PRO A 9 33.94 12.01 -22.74
CA PRO A 9 32.96 11.34 -21.91
C PRO A 9 32.61 12.26 -20.73
N LEU A 10 31.31 12.37 -20.46
CA LEU A 10 30.80 12.86 -19.18
C LEU A 10 31.28 11.88 -18.10
N ASN A 11 32.34 12.26 -17.39
CA ASN A 11 32.72 11.60 -16.15
C ASN A 11 31.53 11.73 -15.19
N MET A 12 30.84 10.61 -14.93
CA MET A 12 30.02 10.48 -13.74
C MET A 12 30.93 10.71 -12.53
N VAL A 13 30.83 11.90 -11.95
CA VAL A 13 31.27 12.10 -10.58
C VAL A 13 30.26 11.33 -9.73
N ALA A 14 30.64 10.12 -9.32
CA ALA A 14 30.01 9.45 -8.20
C ALA A 14 30.16 10.40 -7.00
N SER A 15 29.14 11.23 -6.77
CA SER A 15 29.05 12.02 -5.56
C SER A 15 28.80 11.02 -4.45
N SER A 16 29.87 10.74 -3.70
CA SER A 16 29.81 10.12 -2.39
C SER A 16 28.87 10.98 -1.54
N CYS A 17 27.59 10.59 -1.52
CA CYS A 17 26.66 11.06 -0.52
C CYS A 17 27.15 10.46 0.79
N ARG A 18 27.87 11.25 1.58
CA ARG A 18 28.16 10.92 2.97
C ARG A 18 26.87 11.12 3.77
N THR A 19 25.99 10.14 3.77
CA THR A 19 25.01 9.99 4.84
C THR A 19 25.71 9.29 6.00
N VAL A 20 26.34 10.10 6.86
CA VAL A 20 26.64 9.65 8.23
C VAL A 20 25.34 9.82 9.02
N SER A 21 24.35 8.97 8.74
CA SER A 21 23.38 8.61 9.77
C SER A 21 24.08 7.57 10.65
N ASN A 22 24.19 7.83 11.95
CA ASN A 22 24.81 6.90 12.88
C ASN A 22 24.06 5.56 12.83
N ASN A 23 24.66 4.54 12.23
CA ASN A 23 24.09 3.18 12.17
C ASN A 23 23.64 2.67 13.56
N SER A 24 24.26 3.14 14.64
CA SER A 24 23.85 2.82 16.02
C SER A 24 22.46 3.35 16.38
N GLN A 25 22.12 4.59 16.01
CA GLN A 25 20.82 5.20 16.34
C GLN A 25 19.66 4.52 15.62
N VAL A 26 19.87 4.09 14.37
CA VAL A 26 18.85 3.33 13.63
C VAL A 26 18.69 1.95 14.24
N GLN A 27 19.78 1.27 14.62
CA GLN A 27 19.71 -0.03 15.27
C GLN A 27 18.98 0.04 16.62
N ASP A 28 19.25 1.06 17.43
CA ASP A 28 18.58 1.28 18.73
C ASP A 28 17.06 1.52 18.59
N ILE A 29 16.62 2.03 17.43
CA ILE A 29 15.20 2.18 17.11
C ILE A 29 14.60 0.83 16.69
N LEU A 30 15.32 0.05 15.88
CA LEU A 30 14.86 -1.24 15.38
C LEU A 30 14.72 -2.30 16.47
N ASP A 31 15.57 -2.26 17.50
CA ASP A 31 15.53 -3.20 18.62
C ASP A 31 14.24 -3.11 19.47
N LYS A 32 13.42 -2.07 19.26
CA LYS A 32 12.12 -1.89 19.93
C LYS A 32 10.96 -2.57 19.22
N TYR A 33 11.16 -3.01 17.97
CA TYR A 33 10.10 -3.60 17.17
C TYR A 33 10.18 -5.13 17.18
N ASP A 34 9.05 -5.74 16.91
CA ASP A 34 8.97 -7.19 16.75
C ASP A 34 9.94 -7.70 15.66
N PRO A 35 10.71 -8.78 15.91
CA PRO A 35 11.71 -9.28 14.97
C PRO A 35 11.16 -9.66 13.59
N GLN A 36 9.90 -10.10 13.51
CA GLN A 36 9.26 -10.41 12.23
C GLN A 36 9.04 -9.12 11.42
N GLN A 37 8.57 -8.04 12.06
CA GLN A 37 8.42 -6.74 11.40
C GLN A 37 9.77 -6.13 11.00
N VAL A 38 10.80 -6.28 11.82
CA VAL A 38 12.18 -5.86 11.47
C VAL A 38 12.70 -6.63 10.27
N THR A 39 12.41 -7.93 10.16
CA THR A 39 12.81 -8.73 8.99
C THR A 39 12.16 -8.21 7.71
N LEU A 40 10.89 -7.82 7.77
CA LEU A 40 10.17 -7.27 6.61
C LEU A 40 10.71 -5.92 6.14
N LEU A 41 11.44 -5.17 6.99
CA LEU A 41 12.07 -3.91 6.58
C LEU A 41 13.13 -4.05 5.49
N TYR A 42 13.64 -5.26 5.27
CA TYR A 42 14.62 -5.56 4.20
C TYR A 42 13.97 -5.95 2.87
N GLU A 43 12.63 -6.01 2.80
CA GLU A 43 11.92 -6.29 1.56
C GLU A 43 12.31 -5.26 0.47
N PRO A 44 12.61 -5.72 -0.76
CA PRO A 44 12.99 -4.83 -1.85
C PRO A 44 11.75 -4.23 -2.52
N LEU A 45 11.63 -2.90 -2.50
CA LEU A 45 10.53 -2.15 -3.10
C LEU A 45 10.98 -1.39 -4.36
N MET A 46 10.02 -0.98 -5.17
CA MET A 46 10.24 -0.15 -6.37
C MET A 46 10.18 1.33 -6.02
N ILE A 47 11.24 2.08 -6.34
CA ILE A 47 11.20 3.54 -6.40
C ILE A 47 10.57 3.94 -7.73
N VAL A 48 9.63 4.88 -7.71
CA VAL A 48 8.94 5.36 -8.91
C VAL A 48 9.03 6.88 -9.05
N ASP A 49 8.92 7.37 -10.29
CA ASP A 49 8.71 8.79 -10.57
C ASP A 49 7.23 9.18 -10.46
N SER A 50 6.91 10.47 -10.66
CA SER A 50 5.53 10.99 -10.57
C SER A 50 4.56 10.46 -11.63
N LYS A 51 5.06 9.71 -12.63
CA LYS A 51 4.27 9.03 -13.65
C LYS A 51 4.24 7.53 -13.44
N ASP A 52 4.71 7.07 -12.27
CA ASP A 52 4.79 5.67 -11.91
C ASP A 52 5.74 4.86 -12.82
N ASN A 53 6.80 5.47 -13.36
CA ASN A 53 7.88 4.74 -13.99
C ASN A 53 8.87 4.27 -12.92
N ILE A 54 9.29 3.00 -12.98
CA ILE A 54 10.30 2.45 -12.07
C ILE A 54 11.65 3.11 -12.36
N ILE A 55 12.23 3.76 -11.34
CA ILE A 55 13.53 4.44 -11.43
C ILE A 55 14.61 3.78 -10.58
N GLY A 56 14.24 2.79 -9.75
CA GLY A 56 15.21 2.06 -8.95
C GLY A 56 14.56 1.11 -7.94
N GLN A 57 15.41 0.61 -7.04
CA GLN A 57 15.06 -0.28 -5.93
C GLN A 57 15.44 0.37 -4.60
N VAL A 58 14.65 0.12 -3.57
CA VAL A 58 14.88 0.62 -2.20
C VAL A 58 14.50 -0.46 -1.19
N THR A 59 15.08 -0.44 0.01
CA THR A 59 14.57 -1.28 1.10
C THR A 59 13.26 -0.71 1.63
N LYS A 60 12.36 -1.56 2.14
CA LYS A 60 11.16 -1.09 2.82
C LYS A 60 11.48 -0.09 3.93
N LYS A 61 12.54 -0.32 4.71
CA LYS A 61 13.02 0.64 5.71
C LYS A 61 13.23 2.03 5.11
N ASP A 62 14.10 2.12 4.10
CA ASP A 62 14.53 3.42 3.56
C ASP A 62 13.40 4.10 2.80
N ALA A 63 12.45 3.33 2.26
CA ALA A 63 11.25 3.84 1.61
C ALA A 63 10.27 4.53 2.57
N HIS A 64 10.32 4.19 3.88
CA HIS A 64 9.39 4.70 4.88
C HIS A 64 10.06 5.65 5.88
N LEU A 65 11.36 5.96 5.76
CA LEU A 65 12.02 6.94 6.62
C LEU A 65 11.65 8.37 6.20
N LEU A 66 11.17 9.20 7.13
CA LEU A 66 10.82 10.60 6.89
C LEU A 66 11.99 11.39 6.27
N SER A 67 13.23 11.09 6.65
CA SER A 67 14.43 11.71 6.08
C SER A 67 14.60 11.49 4.57
N ASN A 68 13.96 10.45 4.02
CA ASN A 68 14.03 10.10 2.60
C ASN A 68 12.77 10.52 1.85
N ILE A 69 11.61 10.55 2.51
CA ILE A 69 10.33 10.86 1.87
C ILE A 69 9.90 12.32 2.01
N GLU A 70 10.41 13.06 2.98
CA GLU A 70 10.15 14.50 3.12
C GLU A 70 11.25 15.35 2.46
N GLY A 71 10.86 16.45 1.82
CA GLY A 71 11.76 17.44 1.23
C GLY A 71 11.75 17.48 -0.30
N GLU A 72 12.66 18.27 -0.89
CA GLU A 72 12.70 18.53 -2.35
C GLU A 72 12.94 17.29 -3.21
N LYS A 73 13.55 16.25 -2.63
CA LYS A 73 13.83 14.97 -3.29
C LYS A 73 13.11 13.83 -2.58
N SER A 74 11.80 13.97 -2.45
CA SER A 74 10.94 12.93 -1.88
C SER A 74 11.13 11.61 -2.63
N LEU A 75 11.49 10.57 -1.88
CA LEU A 75 11.42 9.20 -2.36
C LEU A 75 9.96 8.75 -2.38
N VAL A 76 9.53 8.25 -3.53
CA VAL A 76 8.18 7.70 -3.74
C VAL A 76 8.32 6.24 -4.14
N HIS A 77 7.57 5.36 -3.50
CA HIS A 77 7.53 3.94 -3.85
C HIS A 77 6.14 3.50 -4.33
N ARG A 78 6.10 2.41 -5.11
CA ARG A 78 4.83 1.83 -5.54
C ARG A 78 4.20 1.02 -4.41
N ALA A 79 2.88 1.16 -4.26
CA ALA A 79 2.09 0.45 -3.26
C ALA A 79 0.77 -0.06 -3.85
N PHE A 80 0.01 -0.80 -3.05
CA PHE A 80 -1.38 -1.14 -3.35
C PHE A 80 -2.26 -1.08 -2.09
N SER A 81 -3.53 -0.75 -2.32
CA SER A 81 -4.64 -0.78 -1.38
C SER A 81 -5.74 -1.67 -1.93
N PHE A 82 -5.96 -2.79 -1.26
CA PHE A 82 -6.97 -3.77 -1.64
C PHE A 82 -8.26 -3.63 -0.80
N PHE A 83 -9.41 -3.68 -1.47
CA PHE A 83 -10.75 -3.64 -0.87
C PHE A 83 -11.56 -4.87 -1.28
N LEU A 84 -11.81 -5.76 -0.32
CA LEU A 84 -12.66 -6.94 -0.49
C LEU A 84 -14.08 -6.66 -0.01
N PHE A 85 -15.05 -6.84 -0.89
CA PHE A 85 -16.46 -6.65 -0.59
C PHE A 85 -17.15 -8.00 -0.38
N ASP A 86 -17.81 -8.13 0.77
CA ASP A 86 -18.79 -9.16 1.08
C ASP A 86 -20.12 -8.83 0.43
N ASN A 87 -20.42 -9.52 -0.66
CA ASN A 87 -21.63 -9.41 -1.47
C ASN A 87 -22.73 -10.40 -1.05
N SER A 88 -22.63 -11.03 0.13
CA SER A 88 -23.71 -11.86 0.69
C SER A 88 -24.91 -11.03 1.20
N THR A 89 -24.71 -9.72 1.37
CA THR A 89 -25.73 -8.75 1.80
C THR A 89 -25.97 -7.70 0.71
N SER A 90 -27.11 -7.01 0.78
CA SER A 90 -27.46 -5.90 -0.13
C SER A 90 -27.91 -4.69 0.71
N PRO A 91 -27.16 -3.56 0.73
CA PRO A 91 -25.89 -3.34 0.01
C PRO A 91 -24.76 -4.24 0.51
N SER A 92 -23.70 -4.40 -0.29
CA SER A 92 -22.53 -5.18 0.11
C SER A 92 -21.82 -4.54 1.30
N ARG A 93 -20.98 -5.30 2.00
CA ARG A 93 -20.18 -4.85 3.15
C ARG A 93 -18.69 -4.91 2.82
N LEU A 94 -17.89 -3.99 3.33
CA LEU A 94 -16.43 -3.98 3.15
C LEU A 94 -15.74 -4.74 4.27
N ILE A 95 -14.71 -5.52 3.96
CA ILE A 95 -13.83 -6.11 4.96
C ILE A 95 -12.72 -5.12 5.33
N LEU A 96 -12.70 -4.65 6.57
CA LEU A 96 -11.60 -3.87 7.13
C LEU A 96 -10.70 -4.75 8.00
N GLN A 97 -9.44 -4.34 8.10
CA GLN A 97 -8.52 -4.87 9.10
C GLN A 97 -8.15 -3.80 10.12
N GLN A 98 -8.00 -4.18 11.39
CA GLN A 98 -7.25 -3.42 12.36
C GLN A 98 -5.81 -3.92 12.33
N ARG A 99 -4.87 -3.01 12.06
CA ARG A 99 -3.43 -3.30 12.08
C ARG A 99 -3.01 -3.81 13.46
N SER A 100 -2.08 -4.75 13.53
CA SER A 100 -1.52 -5.22 14.80
C SER A 100 -0.84 -4.07 15.57
N SER A 101 -0.61 -4.27 16.87
CA SER A 101 0.24 -3.38 17.67
C SER A 101 1.71 -3.46 17.27
N GLU A 102 2.12 -4.55 16.61
CA GLU A 102 3.51 -4.79 16.23
C GLU A 102 3.93 -4.03 14.98
N LYS A 103 2.98 -3.56 14.16
CA LYS A 103 3.27 -2.78 12.94
C LYS A 103 4.12 -1.56 13.27
N ILE A 104 5.20 -1.38 12.51
CA ILE A 104 6.09 -0.21 12.64
C ILE A 104 5.35 1.09 12.30
N THR A 105 4.62 1.09 11.18
CA THR A 105 3.78 2.22 10.76
C THR A 105 2.31 1.97 11.09
N TYR A 106 1.65 2.99 11.63
CA TYR A 106 0.22 3.03 11.93
C TYR A 106 -0.30 1.83 12.76
N PRO A 107 0.37 1.45 13.87
CA PRO A 107 -0.09 0.34 14.70
C PRO A 107 -1.50 0.60 15.23
N SER A 108 -2.31 -0.46 15.34
CA SER A 108 -3.68 -0.42 15.89
C SER A 108 -4.71 0.43 15.14
N LEU A 109 -4.37 1.08 14.02
CA LEU A 109 -5.33 1.81 13.20
C LEU A 109 -6.14 0.89 12.28
N TRP A 110 -7.36 1.29 11.98
CA TRP A 110 -8.21 0.65 10.98
C TRP A 110 -7.77 1.03 9.56
N ALA A 111 -7.73 0.04 8.68
CA ALA A 111 -7.41 0.18 7.26
C ALA A 111 -8.38 -0.66 6.42
N ASN A 112 -8.38 -0.42 5.10
CA ASN A 112 -8.98 -1.34 4.13
C ASN A 112 -8.35 -2.73 4.22
N THR A 113 -8.95 -3.69 3.49
CA THR A 113 -8.71 -5.14 3.65
C THR A 113 -7.24 -5.52 3.75
N CYS A 114 -6.40 -5.06 2.83
CA CYS A 114 -4.95 -5.29 2.88
C CYS A 114 -4.22 -4.16 2.14
N CYS A 115 -3.11 -3.66 2.71
CA CYS A 115 -2.27 -2.64 2.09
C CYS A 115 -0.81 -3.08 2.19
N SER A 116 -0.09 -3.02 1.08
CA SER A 116 1.32 -3.40 1.07
C SER A 116 1.99 -2.96 -0.23
N HIS A 117 3.10 -3.59 -0.57
CA HIS A 117 3.96 -3.20 -1.67
C HIS A 117 4.17 -4.38 -2.63
N PRO A 118 4.11 -4.14 -3.95
CA PRO A 118 4.74 -5.04 -4.90
C PRO A 118 6.26 -5.01 -4.72
N LEU A 119 6.89 -6.18 -4.71
CA LEU A 119 8.32 -6.33 -4.55
C LEU A 119 9.07 -6.07 -5.86
N TYR A 120 10.30 -5.58 -5.75
CA TYR A 120 11.23 -5.49 -6.88
C TYR A 120 11.75 -6.89 -7.23
N ASN A 121 10.99 -7.64 -8.04
CA ASN A 121 11.34 -8.96 -8.56
C ASN A 121 10.68 -9.21 -9.93
N ASP A 122 11.04 -10.30 -10.61
CA ASP A 122 10.59 -10.61 -11.97
C ASP A 122 9.07 -10.77 -12.15
N ILE A 123 8.34 -10.96 -11.05
CA ILE A 123 6.89 -11.22 -11.05
C ILE A 123 6.10 -9.95 -10.77
N GLU A 124 6.50 -9.19 -9.74
CA GLU A 124 5.71 -8.09 -9.18
C GLU A 124 6.06 -6.72 -9.78
N THR A 125 7.09 -6.63 -10.62
CA THR A 125 7.44 -5.38 -11.33
C THR A 125 6.53 -5.08 -12.53
N ASN A 126 5.71 -6.04 -12.98
CA ASN A 126 4.93 -5.93 -14.22
C ASN A 126 3.59 -5.18 -14.04
N GLY A 127 3.67 -3.87 -13.77
CA GLY A 127 2.51 -2.96 -13.75
C GLY A 127 1.33 -3.48 -12.91
N ILE A 128 0.12 -3.40 -13.47
CA ILE A 128 -1.13 -3.83 -12.81
C ILE A 128 -1.10 -5.33 -12.45
N GLU A 129 -0.59 -6.19 -13.33
CA GLU A 129 -0.57 -7.64 -13.07
C GLU A 129 0.42 -7.99 -11.95
N GLY A 130 1.58 -7.33 -11.90
CA GLY A 130 2.53 -7.46 -10.81
C GLY A 130 1.94 -7.02 -9.47
N VAL A 131 1.14 -5.94 -9.47
CA VAL A 131 0.39 -5.49 -8.28
C VAL A 131 -0.65 -6.53 -7.85
N LYS A 132 -1.41 -7.13 -8.77
CA LYS A 132 -2.37 -8.19 -8.43
C LYS A 132 -1.70 -9.41 -7.79
N HIS A 133 -0.51 -9.78 -8.28
CA HIS A 133 0.28 -10.84 -7.65
C HIS A 133 0.69 -10.48 -6.22
N ALA A 134 1.09 -9.22 -5.98
CA ALA A 134 1.41 -8.73 -4.65
C ALA A 134 0.20 -8.73 -3.71
N VAL A 135 -0.99 -8.33 -4.20
CA VAL A 135 -2.26 -8.41 -3.47
C VAL A 135 -2.52 -9.85 -3.01
N ILE A 136 -2.46 -10.82 -3.92
CA ILE A 136 -2.70 -12.24 -3.59
C ILE A 136 -1.69 -12.72 -2.53
N ARG A 137 -0.40 -12.42 -2.72
CA ARG A 137 0.66 -12.81 -1.77
C ARG A 137 0.40 -12.26 -0.37
N ARG A 138 0.06 -10.97 -0.26
CA ARG A 138 -0.08 -10.30 1.03
C ARG A 138 -1.42 -10.59 1.70
N VAL A 139 -2.51 -10.71 0.95
CA VAL A 139 -3.80 -11.16 1.49
C VAL A 139 -3.67 -12.56 2.08
N LYS A 140 -3.01 -13.48 1.39
CA LYS A 140 -2.70 -14.80 1.94
C LYS A 140 -1.82 -14.73 3.19
N TYR A 141 -0.80 -13.86 3.19
CA TYR A 141 0.13 -13.75 4.31
C TYR A 141 -0.46 -13.07 5.57
N GLU A 142 -1.22 -11.99 5.39
CA GLU A 142 -1.78 -11.18 6.49
C GLU A 142 -3.08 -11.79 7.01
N LEU A 143 -3.95 -12.23 6.11
CA LEU A 143 -5.31 -12.63 6.44
C LEU A 143 -5.54 -14.14 6.37
N GLY A 144 -4.61 -14.91 5.78
CA GLY A 144 -4.80 -16.33 5.52
C GLY A 144 -5.91 -16.62 4.51
N TYR A 145 -6.40 -15.58 3.82
CA TYR A 145 -7.52 -15.65 2.89
C TYR A 145 -7.03 -16.15 1.54
N GLU A 146 -7.45 -17.36 1.18
CA GLU A 146 -7.18 -17.97 -0.11
C GLU A 146 -8.50 -18.06 -0.89
N SER A 147 -8.69 -17.14 -1.82
CA SER A 147 -9.82 -17.21 -2.73
C SER A 147 -9.38 -16.79 -4.13
N ASP A 148 -9.89 -17.53 -5.11
CA ASP A 148 -9.81 -17.18 -6.53
C ASP A 148 -10.75 -16.00 -6.81
N VAL A 149 -10.41 -14.84 -6.22
CA VAL A 149 -11.13 -13.59 -6.42
C VAL A 149 -10.65 -12.91 -7.68
N ASP A 150 -11.62 -12.37 -8.39
CA ASP A 150 -11.38 -11.60 -9.59
C ASP A 150 -10.93 -10.19 -9.20
N LEU A 151 -9.62 -9.97 -9.22
CA LEU A 151 -9.01 -8.69 -8.84
C LEU A 151 -9.21 -7.65 -9.94
N ILE A 152 -9.84 -6.53 -9.56
CA ILE A 152 -10.16 -5.42 -10.45
C ILE A 152 -9.31 -4.22 -10.03
N TYR A 153 -8.48 -3.74 -10.95
CA TYR A 153 -7.77 -2.47 -10.79
C TYR A 153 -8.70 -1.31 -11.12
N LEU A 154 -8.69 -0.26 -10.28
CA LEU A 154 -9.52 0.92 -10.47
C LEU A 154 -8.72 2.13 -10.96
N GLN A 155 -7.69 2.51 -10.21
CA GLN A 155 -6.95 3.74 -10.42
C GLN A 155 -5.69 3.76 -9.54
N ARG A 156 -4.86 4.79 -9.72
CA ARG A 156 -3.76 5.12 -8.83
C ARG A 156 -4.07 6.38 -8.03
N ILE A 157 -3.60 6.40 -6.79
CA ILE A 157 -3.59 7.60 -5.95
C ILE A 157 -2.16 7.91 -5.54
N PHE A 158 -1.80 9.18 -5.47
CA PHE A 158 -0.58 9.63 -4.81
C PHE A 158 -0.96 10.23 -3.47
N TYR A 159 -0.28 9.82 -2.39
CA TYR A 159 -0.44 10.43 -1.08
C TYR A 159 0.87 10.41 -0.30
N GLN A 160 0.97 11.31 0.67
CA GLN A 160 2.01 11.31 1.68
C GLN A 160 1.41 11.46 3.07
N ALA A 161 1.99 10.77 4.05
CA ALA A 161 1.56 10.87 5.44
C ALA A 161 2.70 10.53 6.40
N ARG A 162 2.79 11.26 7.53
CA ARG A 162 3.64 10.84 8.65
C ARG A 162 3.01 9.71 9.43
N ASN A 163 3.80 8.99 10.24
CA ASN A 163 3.28 7.98 11.15
C ASN A 163 2.25 8.55 12.13
N ILE A 164 1.36 7.69 12.64
CA ILE A 164 0.39 8.06 13.69
C ILE A 164 0.48 7.02 14.81
N PRO A 165 0.82 7.41 16.05
CA PRO A 165 1.27 8.75 16.46
C PRO A 165 2.57 9.17 15.75
N ASP A 166 2.80 10.48 15.61
CA ASP A 166 4.01 11.00 14.95
C ASP A 166 5.24 10.70 15.81
N ASP A 167 6.12 9.85 15.28
CA ASP A 167 7.39 9.47 15.89
C ASP A 167 8.59 10.25 15.32
N ASN A 168 8.36 11.12 14.33
CA ASN A 168 9.37 11.84 13.53
C ASN A 168 10.39 10.92 12.83
N VAL A 169 10.08 9.63 12.66
CA VAL A 169 10.98 8.65 12.03
C VAL A 169 10.35 8.06 10.79
N PHE A 170 9.10 7.60 10.86
CA PHE A 170 8.46 6.87 9.78
C PHE A 170 7.29 7.61 9.13
N GLY A 171 6.96 7.22 7.90
CA GLY A 171 5.80 7.70 7.15
C GLY A 171 5.63 6.92 5.85
N GLU A 172 4.74 7.43 5.00
CA GLU A 172 4.39 6.89 3.69
C GLU A 172 4.47 7.98 2.62
N SER A 173 4.89 7.58 1.43
CA SER A 173 4.97 8.42 0.22
C SER A 173 4.83 7.51 -0.99
N GLU A 174 3.59 7.37 -1.46
CA GLU A 174 3.22 6.24 -2.29
C GLU A 174 2.47 6.65 -3.55
N ILE A 175 2.78 5.98 -4.67
CA ILE A 175 1.81 5.80 -5.76
C ILE A 175 1.11 4.46 -5.49
N ASP A 176 -0.11 4.58 -4.99
CA ASP A 176 -0.90 3.48 -4.45
C ASP A 176 -1.95 3.02 -5.48
N TYR A 177 -1.87 1.75 -5.85
CA TYR A 177 -2.81 1.08 -6.76
C TYR A 177 -4.05 0.64 -6.00
N ILE A 178 -5.21 1.16 -6.42
CA ILE A 178 -6.49 0.76 -5.86
C ILE A 178 -6.97 -0.51 -6.56
N VAL A 179 -7.08 -1.59 -5.79
CA VAL A 179 -7.57 -2.89 -6.26
C VAL A 179 -8.80 -3.27 -5.46
N VAL A 180 -9.83 -3.77 -6.13
CA VAL A 180 -11.07 -4.23 -5.49
C VAL A 180 -11.43 -5.64 -5.93
N ALA A 181 -12.19 -6.34 -5.09
CA ALA A 181 -12.82 -7.60 -5.47
C ALA A 181 -14.11 -7.83 -4.71
N LYS A 182 -14.97 -8.68 -5.25
CA LYS A 182 -16.08 -9.28 -4.51
C LYS A 182 -15.71 -10.67 -4.05
N HIS A 183 -16.19 -11.05 -2.87
CA HIS A 183 -16.12 -12.43 -2.41
C HIS A 183 -16.84 -13.35 -3.41
N LYS A 184 -16.18 -14.40 -3.88
CA LYS A 184 -16.69 -15.24 -4.98
C LYS A 184 -17.70 -16.30 -4.52
N GLN A 185 -17.66 -16.72 -3.25
CA GLN A 185 -18.57 -17.77 -2.80
C GLN A 185 -20.00 -17.19 -2.71
N ASN A 186 -20.98 -17.92 -3.24
CA ASN A 186 -22.41 -17.60 -3.13
C ASN A 186 -22.97 -17.77 -1.69
N ASN A 187 -22.08 -17.81 -0.69
CA ASN A 187 -22.39 -17.98 0.72
C ASN A 187 -21.80 -16.81 1.51
N ASN A 188 -22.32 -16.58 2.71
CA ASN A 188 -21.77 -15.60 3.64
C ASN A 188 -20.29 -15.89 3.90
N ILE A 189 -19.48 -14.83 4.01
CA ILE A 189 -18.14 -14.92 4.57
C ILE A 189 -18.25 -15.53 5.97
N ASP A 190 -17.56 -16.63 6.20
CA ASP A 190 -17.36 -17.19 7.52
C ASP A 190 -15.97 -16.75 8.03
N PHE A 191 -15.98 -15.73 8.88
CA PHE A 191 -14.75 -15.17 9.45
C PHE A 191 -13.86 -16.18 10.17
N LEU A 192 -14.42 -17.28 10.67
CA LEU A 192 -13.68 -18.30 11.41
C LEU A 192 -13.03 -19.34 10.49
N THR A 193 -13.57 -19.55 9.28
CA THR A 193 -13.08 -20.56 8.35
C THR A 193 -12.40 -19.97 7.12
N ASP A 194 -12.81 -18.79 6.66
CA ASP A 194 -12.24 -18.10 5.50
C ASP A 194 -10.95 -17.33 5.83
N PHE A 195 -10.71 -17.02 7.11
CA PHE A 195 -9.56 -16.21 7.53
C PHE A 195 -8.72 -16.92 8.59
N LYS A 196 -7.40 -16.88 8.39
CA LYS A 196 -6.39 -17.33 9.35
C LYS A 196 -5.38 -16.22 9.55
N LEU A 197 -5.75 -15.26 10.40
CA LEU A 197 -4.99 -14.02 10.60
C LEU A 197 -3.57 -14.31 11.07
N ASN A 198 -2.61 -13.65 10.44
CA ASN A 198 -1.29 -13.48 11.01
C ASN A 198 -1.37 -12.37 12.07
N THR A 199 -1.37 -12.76 13.35
CA THR A 199 -1.56 -11.83 14.47
C THR A 199 -0.44 -10.80 14.62
N ASN A 200 0.73 -11.04 14.00
CA ASN A 200 1.80 -10.07 13.91
C ASN A 200 1.49 -8.93 12.92
N GLU A 201 0.57 -9.15 11.98
CA GLU A 201 0.16 -8.16 10.98
C GLU A 201 -1.21 -7.56 11.28
N VAL A 202 -2.16 -8.39 11.70
CA VAL A 202 -3.57 -8.05 11.83
C VAL A 202 -4.09 -8.43 13.21
N LYS A 203 -4.65 -7.45 13.91
CA LYS A 203 -5.27 -7.66 15.22
C LYS A 203 -6.65 -8.27 15.10
N GLU A 204 -7.48 -7.71 14.22
CA GLU A 204 -8.84 -8.18 13.97
C GLU A 204 -9.35 -7.70 12.61
N ILE A 205 -10.44 -8.30 12.15
CA ILE A 205 -11.15 -7.93 10.91
C ILE A 205 -12.62 -7.68 11.19
N ARG A 206 -13.25 -6.80 10.39
CA ARG A 206 -14.68 -6.49 10.49
C ARG A 206 -15.31 -6.35 9.11
N SER A 207 -16.51 -6.90 8.95
CA SER A 207 -17.41 -6.54 7.85
C SER A 207 -18.21 -5.31 8.24
N VAL A 208 -18.11 -4.23 7.46
CA VAL A 208 -18.64 -2.91 7.79
C VAL A 208 -19.46 -2.33 6.64
N SER A 209 -20.42 -1.46 6.96
CA SER A 209 -21.13 -0.64 5.98
C SER A 209 -20.33 0.63 5.66
N LEU A 210 -20.72 1.36 4.60
CA LEU A 210 -20.13 2.66 4.29
C LEU A 210 -20.27 3.65 5.46
N LYS A 211 -21.42 3.65 6.15
CA LYS A 211 -21.65 4.50 7.33
C LYS A 211 -20.69 4.18 8.47
N ASP A 212 -20.44 2.89 8.72
CA ASP A 212 -19.46 2.47 9.73
C ASP A 212 -18.05 2.97 9.36
N CYS A 213 -17.68 3.00 8.06
CA CYS A 213 -16.41 3.57 7.61
C CYS A 213 -16.33 5.08 7.90
N GLU A 214 -17.39 5.84 7.61
CA GLU A 214 -17.48 7.27 7.88
C GLU A 214 -17.32 7.55 9.39
N GLU A 215 -18.01 6.79 10.25
CA GLU A 215 -17.91 6.91 11.71
C GLU A 215 -16.49 6.63 12.22
N LEU A 216 -15.79 5.61 11.70
CA LEU A 216 -14.41 5.31 12.07
C LEU A 216 -13.44 6.44 11.65
N VAL A 217 -13.70 7.08 10.51
CA VAL A 217 -12.93 8.23 10.02
C VAL A 217 -13.17 9.48 10.87
N GLU A 218 -14.42 9.71 11.31
CA GLU A 218 -14.76 10.80 12.23
C GLU A 218 -14.13 10.62 13.61
N GLN A 219 -14.06 9.38 14.10
CA GLN A 219 -13.40 9.02 15.36
C GLN A 219 -11.87 9.19 15.31
N GLY A 220 -11.28 9.33 14.11
CA GLY A 220 -9.83 9.49 13.95
C GLY A 220 -9.02 8.22 14.23
N VAL A 221 -9.65 7.04 14.10
CA VAL A 221 -9.02 5.73 14.39
C VAL A 221 -8.64 4.95 13.13
N THR A 222 -8.60 5.62 11.98
CA THR A 222 -8.25 5.02 10.69
C THR A 222 -6.91 5.54 10.19
N THR A 223 -6.31 4.76 9.30
CA THR A 223 -5.09 5.12 8.59
C THR A 223 -5.28 6.35 7.69
N PRO A 224 -4.23 7.15 7.44
CA PRO A 224 -4.37 8.40 6.69
C PRO A 224 -4.92 8.24 5.28
N TRP A 225 -4.46 7.24 4.53
CA TRP A 225 -4.92 6.98 3.16
C TRP A 225 -6.40 6.57 3.16
N PHE A 226 -6.81 5.69 4.07
CA PHE A 226 -8.21 5.27 4.18
C PHE A 226 -9.12 6.47 4.52
N SER A 227 -8.70 7.31 5.46
CA SER A 227 -9.37 8.58 5.77
C SER A 227 -9.53 9.49 4.55
N LYS A 228 -8.47 9.68 3.76
CA LYS A 228 -8.50 10.49 2.53
C LYS A 228 -9.47 9.90 1.51
N ILE A 229 -9.37 8.59 1.25
CA ILE A 229 -10.22 7.86 0.30
C ILE A 229 -11.71 7.98 0.67
N VAL A 230 -12.06 7.87 1.95
CA VAL A 230 -13.44 8.02 2.43
C VAL A 230 -13.92 9.48 2.28
N ARG A 231 -13.12 10.46 2.73
CA ARG A 231 -13.50 11.88 2.73
C ARG A 231 -13.67 12.46 1.32
N GLU A 232 -12.87 12.00 0.37
CA GLU A 232 -12.98 12.39 -1.05
C GLU A 232 -14.13 11.68 -1.79
N GLY A 233 -14.91 10.84 -1.10
CA GLY A 233 -16.04 10.10 -1.68
C GLY A 233 -15.63 9.00 -2.67
N LEU A 234 -14.34 8.70 -2.78
CA LEU A 234 -13.81 7.67 -3.66
C LEU A 234 -14.34 6.29 -3.27
N LEU A 235 -14.31 5.96 -1.97
CA LEU A 235 -14.85 4.70 -1.49
C LEU A 235 -16.33 4.55 -1.85
N ALA A 236 -17.15 5.59 -1.60
CA ALA A 236 -18.58 5.58 -1.93
C ALA A 236 -18.83 5.39 -3.42
N LYS A 237 -18.03 6.03 -4.28
CA LYS A 237 -18.08 5.87 -5.74
C LYS A 237 -17.80 4.43 -6.15
N TRP A 238 -16.69 3.83 -5.70
CA TRP A 238 -16.32 2.46 -6.06
C TRP A 238 -17.33 1.44 -5.55
N TRP A 239 -17.81 1.61 -4.31
CA TRP A 239 -18.83 0.77 -3.71
C TRP A 239 -20.12 0.76 -4.52
N SER A 240 -20.59 1.94 -4.98
CA SER A 240 -21.80 2.04 -5.80
C SER A 240 -21.66 1.34 -7.16
N ILE A 241 -20.49 1.47 -7.80
CA ILE A 241 -20.21 0.82 -9.09
C ILE A 241 -20.21 -0.70 -8.91
N LEU A 242 -19.54 -1.20 -7.86
CA LEU A 242 -19.49 -2.62 -7.53
C LEU A 242 -20.89 -3.16 -7.26
N ASP A 243 -21.68 -2.56 -6.38
CA ASP A 243 -23.02 -3.06 -6.02
C ASP A 243 -23.96 -3.17 -7.22
N LYS A 244 -23.86 -2.25 -8.18
CA LYS A 244 -24.70 -2.28 -9.38
C LYS A 244 -24.27 -3.33 -10.42
N ASN A 245 -23.20 -4.09 -10.15
CA ASN A 245 -22.53 -4.97 -11.14
C ASN A 245 -22.23 -4.23 -12.45
N GLN A 246 -22.00 -2.92 -12.36
CA GLN A 246 -21.71 -2.08 -13.52
C GLN A 246 -20.22 -2.06 -13.85
N PHE A 247 -19.43 -2.96 -13.22
CA PHE A 247 -18.00 -2.99 -13.40
C PHE A 247 -17.64 -3.57 -14.76
N ASP A 248 -17.30 -2.69 -15.69
CA ASP A 248 -16.64 -3.07 -16.93
C ASP A 248 -15.13 -2.90 -16.75
N LYS A 249 -14.44 -4.04 -16.66
CA LYS A 249 -12.99 -4.09 -16.44
C LYS A 249 -12.20 -3.40 -17.55
N ASP A 250 -12.77 -3.31 -18.75
CA ASP A 250 -12.10 -2.77 -19.92
C ASP A 250 -12.27 -1.25 -20.03
N THR A 251 -13.25 -0.65 -19.33
CA THR A 251 -13.60 0.77 -19.52
C THR A 251 -13.66 1.63 -18.25
N GLN A 252 -13.62 1.02 -17.06
CA GLN A 252 -13.78 1.74 -15.78
C GLN A 252 -12.50 1.83 -14.93
N HIS A 253 -11.34 1.55 -15.52
CA HIS A 253 -10.06 1.88 -14.90
C HIS A 253 -9.53 3.24 -15.40
N SER A 254 -8.81 3.96 -14.55
CA SER A 254 -8.12 5.19 -14.92
C SER A 254 -6.61 5.02 -14.82
N ASP A 255 -5.90 5.50 -15.83
CA ASP A 255 -4.45 5.66 -15.79
C ASP A 255 -4.04 6.97 -15.10
N GLU A 256 -4.98 7.85 -14.76
CA GLU A 256 -4.69 9.07 -14.02
C GLU A 256 -4.30 8.76 -12.57
N ILE A 257 -3.28 9.46 -12.07
CA ILE A 257 -2.86 9.42 -10.66
C ILE A 257 -3.55 10.59 -9.95
N ILE A 258 -4.47 10.29 -9.04
CA ILE A 258 -5.16 11.32 -8.24
C ILE A 258 -4.31 11.67 -7.03
N ASN A 259 -4.05 12.95 -6.78
CA ASN A 259 -3.32 13.41 -5.59
C ASN A 259 -4.29 13.56 -4.41
N LEU A 260 -3.97 12.92 -3.27
CA LEU A 260 -4.80 12.88 -2.05
C LEU A 260 -4.14 13.50 -0.82
#